data_AF-D2ZXA0-F1
#
_entry.id   AF-D2ZXA0-F1
#
_cell.length_a   1.000
_cell.length_b   1.000
_cell.length_c   1.000
_cell.angle_alpha   90.00
_cell.angle_beta   90.00
_cell.angle_gamma   90.00
#
_symmetry.space_group_name_H-M   'P 1'
#
loop_
_entity.id
_entity.type
_entity.pdbx_description
1 polymer ?
#
loop_
_entity_poly.entity_id
_entity_poly.type
_entity_poly.pdbx_seq_one_letter_code
_entity_poly.pdbx_strand_id
1 'polypeptide(L)'
;MNMKKTVIALLLAVCAGTAGAADTYGYLVMWQNPADGGSAVQLKTTKENASQLEANAELEAFCRAQDTLSGVQQGQATGCKSVIPLHNTCIALAYPKAQGGLTAENVVAITSPRFKSVHQTALNQCIKKYGTQGQCGLEIAYCTSADLYSGQVRAFWNRLKSL
;
A
#
# COMPACT_ATOMS: atom_id res chain seq x y z
N MET A 1 64.83 37.42 5.53
CA MET A 1 64.35 36.09 5.95
C MET A 1 62.97 36.27 6.59
N ASN A 2 61.92 35.88 5.87
CA ASN A 2 61.10 34.68 6.15
C ASN A 2 59.97 35.04 7.15
N MET A 3 58.67 34.87 6.90
CA MET A 3 57.93 34.18 5.83
C MET A 3 56.47 34.65 5.95
N LYS A 4 55.81 34.96 4.82
CA LYS A 4 54.35 35.20 4.77
C LYS A 4 53.62 33.91 5.14
N LYS A 5 52.79 33.91 6.18
CA LYS A 5 51.83 32.82 6.45
C LYS A 5 50.44 33.29 6.06
N THR A 6 50.13 33.14 4.78
CA THR A 6 48.77 33.29 4.27
C THR A 6 47.96 32.09 4.76
N VAL A 7 47.11 32.30 5.76
CA VAL A 7 46.13 31.28 6.19
C VAL A 7 44.96 31.35 5.21
N ILE A 8 44.97 30.48 4.21
CA ILE A 8 43.83 30.27 3.33
C ILE A 8 42.87 29.34 4.07
N ALA A 9 41.83 29.92 4.68
CA ALA A 9 40.70 29.15 5.19
C ALA A 9 39.85 28.69 4.00
N LEU A 10 40.01 27.44 3.59
CA LEU A 10 39.12 26.79 2.62
C LEU A 10 37.79 26.50 3.34
N LEU A 11 36.83 27.43 3.23
CA LEU A 11 35.42 27.16 3.52
C LEU A 11 34.88 26.26 2.41
N LEU A 12 34.99 24.94 2.59
CA LEU A 12 34.21 23.97 1.83
C LEU A 12 32.75 24.16 2.23
N ALA A 13 32.04 24.99 1.47
CA ALA A 13 30.59 24.98 1.44
C ALA A 13 30.16 23.61 0.90
N VAL A 14 30.00 22.64 1.80
CA VAL A 14 29.26 21.42 1.51
C VAL A 14 27.82 21.88 1.26
N CYS A 15 27.46 22.00 -0.01
CA CYS A 15 26.06 21.95 -0.41
C CYS A 15 25.54 20.59 0.04
N ALA A 16 25.11 20.50 1.30
CA ALA A 16 24.22 19.45 1.75
C ALA A 16 22.93 19.69 0.97
N GLY A 17 22.87 19.14 -0.25
CA GLY A 17 21.61 18.95 -0.92
C GLY A 17 20.75 18.17 0.06
N THR A 18 19.71 18.82 0.58
CA THR A 18 18.62 18.11 1.22
C THR A 18 18.10 17.19 0.15
N ALA A 19 18.50 15.91 0.17
CA ALA A 19 17.83 14.88 -0.57
C ALA A 19 16.40 14.89 -0.01
N GLY A 20 15.49 15.60 -0.67
CA GLY A 20 14.08 15.48 -0.39
C GLY A 20 13.74 14.00 -0.50
N ALA A 21 13.07 13.45 0.50
CA ALA A 21 12.59 12.08 0.40
C ALA A 21 11.81 11.96 -0.92
N ALA A 22 12.25 11.08 -1.82
CA ALA A 22 11.60 10.92 -3.10
C ALA A 22 10.15 10.45 -2.88
N ASP A 23 9.23 11.00 -3.66
CA ASP A 23 7.84 10.58 -3.62
C ASP A 23 7.72 9.09 -3.93
N THR A 24 6.86 8.42 -3.16
CA THR A 24 6.59 7.00 -3.30
C THR A 24 5.16 6.77 -3.74
N TYR A 25 4.97 5.84 -4.66
CA TYR A 25 3.69 5.54 -5.28
C TYR A 25 3.32 4.08 -5.04
N GLY A 26 2.03 3.79 -5.11
CA GLY A 26 1.56 2.42 -5.10
C GLY A 26 0.08 2.30 -5.37
N TYR A 27 -0.39 1.06 -5.45
CA TYR A 27 -1.80 0.76 -5.65
C TYR A 27 -2.23 -0.33 -4.68
N LEU A 28 -3.46 -0.24 -4.22
CA LEU A 28 -4.21 -1.39 -3.73
C LEU A 28 -5.25 -1.76 -4.77
N VAL A 29 -5.26 -3.03 -5.16
CA VAL A 29 -6.11 -3.56 -6.21
C VAL A 29 -7.02 -4.61 -5.62
N MET A 30 -8.31 -4.50 -5.89
CA MET A 30 -9.29 -5.57 -5.69
C MET A 30 -9.69 -6.07 -7.07
N TRP A 31 -9.29 -7.29 -7.37
CA TRP A 31 -9.69 -8.00 -8.57
C TRP A 31 -10.78 -9.01 -8.23
N GLN A 32 -11.83 -9.08 -9.05
CA GLN A 32 -12.88 -10.10 -8.94
C GLN A 32 -13.24 -10.59 -10.34
N ASN A 33 -13.50 -11.89 -10.50
CA ASN A 33 -13.81 -12.45 -11.81
C ASN A 33 -15.07 -11.77 -12.38
N PRO A 34 -14.98 -11.08 -13.53
CA PRO A 34 -16.13 -10.39 -14.11
C PRO A 34 -17.23 -11.35 -14.58
N ALA A 35 -16.89 -12.61 -14.85
CA ALA A 35 -17.84 -13.65 -15.25
C ALA A 35 -18.51 -14.36 -14.06
N ASP A 36 -17.98 -14.19 -12.85
CA ASP A 36 -18.51 -14.81 -11.63
C ASP A 36 -18.51 -13.81 -10.46
N GLY A 37 -19.66 -13.16 -10.26
CA GLY A 37 -19.85 -12.20 -9.16
C GLY A 37 -19.79 -12.80 -7.76
N GLY A 38 -19.83 -14.13 -7.62
CA GLY A 38 -19.62 -14.84 -6.36
C GLY A 38 -18.16 -15.21 -6.10
N SER A 39 -17.27 -14.99 -7.07
CA SER A 39 -15.85 -15.32 -6.94
C SER A 39 -15.19 -14.51 -5.82
N ALA A 40 -14.22 -15.15 -5.17
CA ALA A 40 -13.44 -14.51 -4.11
C ALA A 40 -12.65 -13.31 -4.65
N VAL A 41 -12.71 -12.19 -3.94
CA VAL A 41 -11.92 -11.01 -4.24
C VAL A 41 -10.44 -11.31 -4.01
N GLN A 42 -9.62 -11.05 -5.02
CA GLN A 42 -8.16 -11.10 -4.96
C GLN A 42 -7.62 -9.71 -4.64
N LEU A 43 -6.81 -9.61 -3.58
CA LEU A 43 -6.17 -8.36 -3.19
C LEU A 43 -4.69 -8.35 -3.55
N LYS A 44 -4.20 -7.22 -4.05
CA LYS A 44 -2.76 -7.00 -4.29
C LYS A 44 -2.37 -5.57 -3.98
N THR A 45 -1.23 -5.41 -3.32
CA THR A 45 -0.51 -4.13 -3.27
C THR A 45 0.73 -4.18 -4.13
N THR A 46 1.12 -3.04 -4.69
CA THR A 46 2.41 -2.90 -5.37
C THR A 46 3.58 -2.92 -4.39
N LYS A 47 4.80 -2.99 -4.92
CA LYS A 47 6.03 -2.88 -4.15
C LYS A 47 6.16 -1.51 -3.48
N GLU A 48 6.71 -1.52 -2.27
CA GLU A 48 7.07 -0.31 -1.51
C GLU A 48 8.27 0.43 -2.13
N ASN A 49 8.33 1.74 -1.89
CA ASN A 49 9.31 2.68 -2.42
C ASN A 49 9.38 2.68 -3.96
N ALA A 50 8.28 2.34 -4.62
CA ALA A 50 8.19 2.36 -6.07
C ALA A 50 8.00 3.80 -6.57
N SER A 51 8.62 4.09 -7.72
CA SER A 51 8.23 5.22 -8.56
C SER A 51 6.83 5.00 -9.14
N GLN A 52 6.20 6.05 -9.65
CA GLN A 52 4.88 5.95 -10.27
C GLN A 52 4.88 4.99 -11.47
N LEU A 53 5.95 5.00 -12.27
CA LEU A 53 6.10 4.12 -13.43
C LEU A 53 6.16 2.65 -13.03
N GLU A 54 6.95 2.32 -12.01
CA GLU A 54 7.08 0.95 -11.51
C GLU A 54 5.76 0.45 -10.91
N ALA A 55 5.09 1.29 -10.10
CA ALA A 55 3.80 0.95 -9.50
C ALA A 55 2.72 0.69 -10.58
N ASN A 56 2.67 1.51 -11.63
CA ASN A 56 1.75 1.31 -12.77
C ASN A 56 2.05 0.01 -13.51
N ALA A 57 3.32 -0.26 -13.80
CA ALA A 57 3.71 -1.47 -14.51
C ALA A 57 3.33 -2.73 -13.73
N GLU A 58 3.52 -2.74 -12.39
CA GLU A 58 3.12 -3.86 -11.54
C GLU A 58 1.60 -4.02 -11.46
N LEU A 59 0.85 -2.92 -11.32
CA LEU A 59 -0.62 -2.92 -11.35
C LEU A 59 -1.14 -3.59 -12.63
N GLU A 60 -0.68 -3.12 -13.78
CA GLU A 60 -1.14 -3.65 -15.05
C GLU A 60 -0.77 -5.12 -15.25
N ALA A 61 0.45 -5.50 -14.85
CA ALA A 61 0.90 -6.88 -14.91
C ALA A 61 0.03 -7.80 -14.05
N PHE A 62 -0.31 -7.38 -12.83
CA PHE A 62 -1.21 -8.12 -11.95
C PHE A 62 -2.60 -8.29 -12.58
N CYS A 63 -3.21 -7.20 -13.05
CA CYS A 63 -4.55 -7.25 -13.65
C CYS A 63 -4.60 -8.17 -14.86
N ARG A 64 -3.64 -8.03 -15.79
CA ARG A 64 -3.56 -8.89 -16.98
C ARG A 64 -3.35 -10.36 -16.62
N ALA A 65 -2.52 -10.65 -15.61
CA ALA A 65 -2.29 -12.03 -15.17
C ALA A 65 -3.58 -12.65 -14.61
N GLN A 66 -4.31 -11.94 -13.75
CA GLN A 66 -5.56 -12.44 -13.17
C GLN A 66 -6.67 -12.62 -14.22
N ASP A 67 -6.79 -11.66 -15.14
CA ASP A 67 -7.71 -11.74 -16.27
C ASP A 67 -7.41 -12.98 -17.13
N THR A 68 -6.13 -13.22 -17.45
CA THR A 68 -5.69 -14.39 -18.23
C THR A 68 -6.00 -15.70 -17.51
N LEU A 69 -5.68 -15.79 -16.21
CA LEU A 69 -5.94 -16.99 -15.41
C LEU A 69 -7.43 -17.32 -15.31
N SER A 70 -8.29 -16.31 -15.44
CA SER A 70 -9.74 -16.44 -15.32
C SER A 70 -10.44 -16.52 -16.68
N GLY A 71 -9.69 -16.59 -17.78
CA GLY A 71 -10.21 -16.72 -19.13
C GLY A 71 -10.90 -15.44 -19.66
N VAL A 72 -10.63 -14.28 -19.07
CA VAL A 72 -11.12 -12.99 -19.57
C VAL A 72 -10.43 -12.68 -20.89
N GLN A 73 -11.20 -12.58 -21.97
CA GLN A 73 -10.65 -12.39 -23.31
C GLN A 73 -10.22 -10.94 -23.57
N GLN A 74 -9.31 -10.76 -24.52
CA GLN A 74 -8.88 -9.43 -24.94
C GLN A 74 -10.08 -8.62 -25.47
N GLY A 75 -10.32 -7.43 -24.90
CA GLY A 75 -11.48 -6.59 -25.21
C GLY A 75 -12.68 -6.78 -24.27
N GLN A 76 -12.67 -7.77 -23.38
CA GLN A 76 -13.63 -7.87 -22.29
C GLN A 76 -13.22 -6.98 -21.11
N ALA A 77 -14.20 -6.66 -20.25
CA ALA A 77 -13.95 -5.86 -19.06
C ALA A 77 -13.04 -6.63 -18.09
N THR A 78 -11.95 -6.00 -17.65
CA THR A 78 -11.04 -6.53 -16.63
C THR A 78 -11.74 -6.76 -15.30
N GLY A 79 -11.28 -7.76 -14.54
CA GLY A 79 -11.72 -7.97 -13.16
C GLY A 79 -11.15 -6.96 -12.15
N CYS A 80 -10.16 -6.15 -12.54
CA CYS A 80 -9.60 -5.08 -11.71
C CYS A 80 -10.54 -3.86 -11.61
N LYS A 81 -11.70 -4.03 -10.97
CA LYS A 81 -12.72 -2.98 -10.87
C LYS A 81 -12.41 -1.91 -9.84
N SER A 82 -11.71 -2.27 -8.75
CA SER A 82 -11.36 -1.32 -7.70
C SER A 82 -9.84 -1.18 -7.62
N VAL A 83 -9.35 -0.02 -8.01
CA VAL A 83 -7.95 0.36 -7.97
C VAL A 83 -7.83 1.64 -7.16
N ILE A 84 -7.17 1.56 -6.01
CA ILE A 84 -6.96 2.69 -5.12
C ILE A 84 -5.51 3.17 -5.30
N PRO A 85 -5.28 4.33 -5.95
CA PRO A 85 -3.96 4.94 -6.05
C PRO A 85 -3.50 5.45 -4.69
N LEU A 86 -2.21 5.29 -4.42
CA LEU A 86 -1.56 5.72 -3.20
C LEU A 86 -0.31 6.52 -3.56
N HIS A 87 -0.10 7.61 -2.83
CA HIS A 87 1.06 8.49 -2.95
C HIS A 87 1.47 8.94 -1.55
N ASN A 88 2.71 8.64 -1.14
CA ASN A 88 3.25 8.93 0.20
C ASN A 88 2.29 8.59 1.35
N THR A 89 1.58 7.46 1.22
CA THR A 89 0.48 7.11 2.12
C THR A 89 0.46 5.63 2.43
N CYS A 90 -0.23 5.32 3.52
CA CYS A 90 -0.58 3.97 3.91
C CYS A 90 -2.07 3.73 3.69
N ILE A 91 -2.44 2.47 3.50
CA ILE A 91 -3.79 1.97 3.42
C ILE A 91 -3.95 0.77 4.36
N ALA A 92 -5.15 0.61 4.89
CA ALA A 92 -5.57 -0.61 5.57
C ALA A 92 -6.98 -1.00 5.11
N LEU A 93 -7.19 -2.30 4.89
CA LEU A 93 -8.51 -2.89 4.72
C LEU A 93 -8.85 -3.76 5.92
N ALA A 94 -10.06 -3.59 6.43
CA ALA A 94 -10.70 -4.53 7.32
C ALA A 94 -12.06 -4.94 6.74
N TYR A 95 -12.51 -6.14 7.07
CA TYR A 95 -13.85 -6.60 6.70
C TYR A 95 -14.40 -7.56 7.76
N PRO A 96 -15.74 -7.76 7.81
CA PRO A 96 -16.37 -8.64 8.78
C PRO A 96 -16.15 -10.11 8.37
N LYS A 97 -15.24 -10.82 9.04
CA LYS A 97 -14.93 -12.23 8.73
C LYS A 97 -16.14 -13.15 8.88
N ALA A 98 -17.10 -12.79 9.74
CA ALA A 98 -18.35 -13.54 9.92
C ALA A 98 -19.24 -13.60 8.66
N GLN A 99 -19.01 -12.75 7.66
CA GLN A 99 -19.73 -12.81 6.37
C GLN A 99 -19.18 -13.85 5.39
N GLY A 100 -18.15 -14.63 5.78
CA GLY A 100 -17.66 -15.76 4.99
C GLY A 100 -16.71 -15.40 3.84
N GLY A 101 -16.55 -14.12 3.51
CA GLY A 101 -15.61 -13.68 2.47
C GLY A 101 -15.47 -12.18 2.38
N LEU A 102 -14.37 -11.72 1.80
CA LEU A 102 -14.19 -10.31 1.43
C LEU A 102 -14.95 -10.03 0.13
N THR A 103 -15.74 -8.96 0.12
CA THR A 103 -16.41 -8.44 -1.07
C THR A 103 -16.20 -6.93 -1.19
N ALA A 104 -16.53 -6.36 -2.35
CA ALA A 104 -16.44 -4.91 -2.56
C ALA A 104 -17.43 -4.13 -1.67
N GLU A 105 -18.54 -4.76 -1.26
CA GLU A 105 -19.59 -4.14 -0.46
C GLU A 105 -19.27 -4.18 1.05
N ASN A 106 -18.54 -5.20 1.49
CA ASN A 106 -18.31 -5.42 2.90
C ASN A 106 -16.98 -4.83 3.42
N VAL A 107 -16.08 -4.46 2.52
CA VAL A 107 -14.77 -3.91 2.87
C VAL A 107 -14.87 -2.52 3.50
N VAL A 108 -13.96 -2.25 4.43
CA VAL A 108 -13.68 -0.92 4.98
C VAL A 108 -12.22 -0.57 4.70
N ALA A 109 -12.02 0.41 3.83
CA ALA A 109 -10.71 0.91 3.42
C ALA A 109 -10.43 2.26 4.05
N ILE A 110 -9.27 2.41 4.70
CA ILE A 110 -8.82 3.69 5.25
C ILE A 110 -7.43 3.99 4.69
N THR A 111 -7.20 5.24 4.27
CA THR A 111 -5.88 5.74 3.88
C THR A 111 -5.39 6.83 4.84
N SER A 112 -4.08 6.90 5.05
CA SER A 112 -3.45 7.90 5.92
C SER A 112 -1.94 7.94 5.67
N PRO A 113 -1.28 9.11 5.79
CA PRO A 113 0.19 9.16 5.79
C PRO A 113 0.82 8.54 7.05
N ARG A 114 0.02 8.12 8.05
CA ARG A 114 0.52 7.54 9.31
C ARG A 114 0.08 6.09 9.45
N PHE A 115 1.03 5.15 9.40
CA PHE A 115 0.74 3.73 9.51
C PHE A 115 -0.02 3.35 10.79
N LYS A 116 0.39 3.86 11.96
CA LYS A 116 -0.25 3.49 13.23
C LYS A 116 -1.74 3.85 13.25
N SER A 117 -2.09 4.98 12.63
CA SER A 117 -3.47 5.45 12.54
C SER A 117 -4.29 4.60 11.58
N VAL A 118 -3.72 4.19 10.44
CA VAL A 118 -4.49 3.60 9.34
C VAL A 118 -5.10 2.24 9.70
N HIS A 119 -4.32 1.33 10.27
CA HIS A 119 -4.77 -0.04 10.57
C HIS A 119 -5.79 -0.07 11.73
N GLN A 120 -5.55 0.71 12.80
CA GLN A 120 -6.49 0.81 13.92
C GLN A 120 -7.79 1.45 13.48
N THR A 121 -7.72 2.48 12.63
CA THR A 121 -8.91 3.14 12.12
C THR A 121 -9.73 2.19 11.25
N ALA A 122 -9.11 1.41 10.36
CA ALA A 122 -9.84 0.43 9.54
C ALA A 122 -10.59 -0.60 10.40
N LEU A 123 -9.94 -1.17 11.41
CA LEU A 123 -10.58 -2.10 12.35
C LEU A 123 -11.73 -1.44 13.11
N ASN A 124 -11.50 -0.25 13.69
CA ASN A 124 -12.53 0.45 14.45
C ASN A 124 -13.74 0.83 13.59
N GLN A 125 -13.52 1.27 12.35
CA GLN A 125 -14.60 1.60 11.43
C GLN A 125 -15.35 0.34 10.97
N CYS A 126 -14.65 -0.78 10.78
CA CYS A 126 -15.31 -2.06 10.53
C CYS A 126 -16.19 -2.47 11.72
N ILE A 127 -15.67 -2.45 12.95
CA ILE A 127 -16.43 -2.78 14.16
C ILE A 127 -17.61 -1.83 14.34
N LYS A 128 -17.44 -0.54 14.05
CA LYS A 128 -18.52 0.44 14.08
C LYS A 128 -19.63 0.12 13.07
N LYS A 129 -19.28 -0.38 11.88
CA LYS A 129 -20.23 -0.70 10.81
C LYS A 129 -20.96 -2.04 11.03
N TYR A 130 -20.26 -3.07 11.51
CA TYR A 130 -20.77 -4.45 11.58
C TYR A 130 -20.96 -4.99 13.00
N GLY A 131 -20.63 -4.20 14.03
CA GLY A 131 -20.63 -4.64 15.41
C GLY A 131 -19.54 -5.66 15.74
N THR A 132 -19.49 -6.06 17.00
CA THR A 132 -18.53 -7.08 17.48
C THR A 132 -18.80 -8.47 16.90
N GLN A 133 -20.06 -8.78 16.58
CA GLN A 133 -20.46 -10.04 15.96
C GLN A 133 -19.91 -10.21 14.53
N GLY A 134 -19.59 -9.11 13.84
CA GLY A 134 -18.99 -9.15 12.51
C GLY A 134 -17.59 -9.76 12.49
N GLN A 135 -16.94 -9.94 13.66
CA GLN A 135 -15.58 -10.48 13.79
C GLN A 135 -14.60 -9.78 12.83
N CYS A 136 -14.59 -8.45 12.87
CA CYS A 136 -13.77 -7.65 11.97
C CYS A 136 -12.29 -8.00 12.07
N GLY A 137 -11.70 -8.39 10.93
CA GLY A 137 -10.29 -8.70 10.80
C GLY A 137 -9.61 -7.75 9.83
N LEU A 138 -8.35 -7.42 10.11
CA LEU A 138 -7.50 -6.70 9.17
C LEU A 138 -7.08 -7.68 8.08
N GLU A 139 -7.35 -7.34 6.83
CA GLU A 139 -6.99 -8.18 5.68
C GLU A 139 -5.64 -7.75 5.11
N ILE A 140 -5.43 -6.44 4.97
CA ILE A 140 -4.16 -5.89 4.52
C ILE A 140 -3.91 -4.57 5.21
N ALA A 141 -2.64 -4.27 5.49
CA ALA A 141 -2.19 -2.89 5.55
C ALA A 141 -0.83 -2.76 4.90
N TYR A 142 -0.64 -1.61 4.27
CA TYR A 142 0.45 -1.35 3.35
C TYR A 142 0.77 0.14 3.36
N CYS A 143 2.02 0.51 3.13
CA CYS A 143 2.45 1.88 2.85
C CYS A 143 3.24 1.91 1.56
N THR A 144 3.11 3.01 0.81
CA THR A 144 3.91 3.25 -0.39
C THR A 144 5.39 3.36 -0.08
N SER A 145 5.78 3.67 1.15
CA SER A 145 7.17 3.70 1.59
C SER A 145 7.39 2.83 2.83
N ALA A 146 8.52 2.13 2.86
CA ALA A 146 8.95 1.36 4.01
C ALA A 146 9.20 2.25 5.25
N ASP A 147 9.50 3.53 5.04
CA ASP A 147 9.79 4.49 6.12
C ASP A 147 8.51 4.95 6.83
N LEU A 148 7.36 4.91 6.15
CA LEU A 148 6.06 5.30 6.70
C LEU A 148 5.54 4.34 7.78
N TYR A 149 6.08 3.11 7.85
CA TYR A 149 5.70 2.16 8.89
C TYR A 149 6.21 2.58 10.28
N SER A 150 7.32 3.33 10.38
CA SER A 150 8.04 3.69 11.62
C SER A 150 8.64 2.50 12.42
N GLY A 151 9.74 2.76 13.14
CA GLY A 151 10.74 1.78 13.59
C GLY A 151 10.32 0.61 14.51
N GLN A 152 9.11 0.60 15.09
CA GLN A 152 8.61 -0.54 15.90
C GLN A 152 7.54 -1.38 15.19
N VAL A 153 6.98 -0.91 14.07
CA VAL A 153 5.86 -1.55 13.36
C VAL A 153 6.34 -2.64 12.40
N ARG A 154 7.56 -2.50 11.86
CA ARG A 154 8.16 -3.49 10.94
C ARG A 154 8.23 -4.89 11.56
N ALA A 155 8.49 -4.97 12.87
CA ALA A 155 8.50 -6.22 13.64
C ALA A 155 7.09 -6.84 13.81
N PHE A 156 6.04 -6.02 13.94
CA PHE A 156 4.66 -6.48 14.04
C PHE A 156 4.15 -7.03 12.70
N TRP A 157 4.45 -6.38 11.57
CA TRP A 157 4.07 -6.88 10.25
C TRP A 157 4.78 -8.14 9.82
N ASN A 158 6.08 -8.25 10.13
CA ASN A 158 6.81 -9.49 9.86
C ASN A 158 6.20 -10.68 10.62
N ARG A 159 5.62 -10.46 11.80
CA ARG A 159 4.85 -11.48 12.54
C ARG A 159 3.48 -11.78 11.93
N LEU A 160 2.78 -10.79 11.39
CA LEU A 160 1.48 -11.00 10.73
C LEU A 160 1.62 -11.74 9.39
N LYS A 161 2.70 -11.50 8.63
CA LYS A 161 2.99 -12.20 7.37
C LYS A 161 3.50 -13.64 7.57
N SER A 162 3.95 -14.00 8.77
CA SER A 162 4.50 -15.32 9.09
C SER A 162 3.49 -16.28 9.74
N LEU A 163 2.24 -15.85 9.92
CA LEU A 163 1.11 -16.65 10.36
C LEU A 163 0.24 -16.99 9.15
#